data_AF-A0A0R3LBV0-F1
#
_entry.id   AF-A0A0R3LBV0-F1
#
_cell.length_a   1.000
_cell.length_b   1.000
_cell.length_c   1.000
_cell.angle_alpha   90.00
_cell.angle_beta   90.00
_cell.angle_gamma   90.00
#
_symmetry.space_group_name_H-M   'P 1'
#
loop_
_entity.id
_entity.type
_entity.pdbx_description
1 polymer ?
#
loop_
_entity_poly.entity_id
_entity_poly.type
_entity_poly.pdbx_seq_one_letter_code
_entity_poly.pdbx_strand_id
1 'polypeptide(L)'
;MLARRKGERGFALLEILIAFVVLALGLGAISTGVVVAMRSDARTQVNRTALRVAQSRLEAAGISEALVAGTREGLVANKFRWRQTVTELRSVGDTRTQQGGRPAPANGALRSFWVEVAVEAPDGTATRLAALKLSAEAKQ
;
A
#
# COMPACT_ATOMS: atom_id res chain seq x y z
N MET A 1 64.48 12.39 45.24
CA MET A 1 64.07 13.43 44.28
C MET A 1 62.71 13.05 43.70
N LEU A 2 61.64 13.76 44.05
CA LEU A 2 60.30 13.53 43.49
C LEU A 2 60.08 14.47 42.30
N ALA A 3 60.12 13.91 41.10
CA ALA A 3 59.81 14.64 39.87
C ALA A 3 58.33 15.04 39.88
N ARG A 4 58.09 16.34 40.05
CA ARG A 4 56.76 16.94 40.01
C ARG A 4 56.27 16.90 38.57
N ARG A 5 55.35 15.97 38.25
CA ARG A 5 54.63 15.99 36.96
C ARG A 5 53.86 17.31 36.89
N LYS A 6 54.29 18.18 35.99
CA LYS A 6 53.65 19.45 35.67
C LYS A 6 52.36 19.10 34.93
N GLY A 7 51.25 19.03 35.65
CA GLY A 7 49.94 18.72 35.07
C GLY A 7 49.58 19.74 34.01
N GLU A 8 49.16 19.26 32.85
CA GLU A 8 48.74 20.03 31.67
C GLU A 8 47.41 20.75 31.91
N ARG A 9 47.37 21.67 32.87
CA ARG A 9 46.14 22.35 33.32
C ARG A 9 45.67 23.48 32.40
N GLY A 10 46.30 23.66 31.23
CA GLY A 10 45.96 24.70 30.26
C GLY A 10 44.96 24.26 29.18
N PHE A 11 44.75 22.94 28.98
CA PHE A 11 43.94 22.41 27.88
C PHE A 11 42.48 22.10 28.26
N ALA A 12 42.13 22.09 29.55
CA ALA A 12 40.80 21.68 30.04
C ALA A 12 39.64 22.54 29.48
N LEU A 13 39.87 23.85 29.28
CA LEU A 13 38.86 24.73 28.67
C LEU A 13 38.60 24.37 27.21
N LEU A 14 39.67 24.12 26.44
CA LEU A 14 39.55 23.72 25.05
C LEU A 14 38.92 22.32 24.94
N GLU A 15 39.25 21.42 25.86
CA GLU A 15 38.68 20.08 25.90
C GLU A 15 37.16 20.09 26.16
N ILE A 16 36.69 20.88 27.13
CA ILE A 16 35.25 21.05 27.38
C ILE A 16 34.56 21.70 26.17
N LEU A 17 35.19 22.69 25.54
CA LEU A 17 34.65 23.32 24.32
C LEU A 17 34.52 22.30 23.19
N ILE A 18 35.58 21.54 22.91
CA ILE A 18 35.58 20.51 21.86
C ILE A 18 34.55 19.42 22.20
N ALA A 19 34.49 18.96 23.45
CA ALA A 19 33.51 17.98 23.89
C ALA A 19 32.08 18.49 23.69
N PHE A 20 31.82 19.77 23.99
CA PHE A 20 30.53 20.38 23.77
C PHE A 20 30.20 20.51 22.27
N VAL A 21 31.18 20.86 21.42
CA VAL A 21 31.00 20.90 19.96
C VAL A 21 30.67 19.50 19.42
N VAL A 22 31.44 18.48 19.81
CA VAL A 22 31.18 17.08 19.39
C VAL A 22 29.82 16.62 19.88
N LEU A 23 29.45 16.94 21.12
CA LEU A 23 28.14 16.63 21.68
C LEU A 23 27.02 17.30 20.89
N ALA A 24 27.13 18.60 20.61
CA ALA A 24 26.14 19.35 19.84
C ALA A 24 25.96 18.78 18.42
N LEU A 25 27.06 18.40 17.76
CA LEU A 25 27.04 17.74 16.45
C LEU A 25 26.37 16.36 16.53
N GLY A 26 26.70 15.57 17.56
CA GLY A 26 26.09 14.27 17.81
C GLY A 26 24.58 14.36 18.04
N LEU A 27 24.13 15.28 18.91
CA LEU A 27 22.70 15.52 19.15
C LEU A 27 22.00 16.01 17.88
N GLY A 28 22.63 16.88 17.10
CA GLY A 28 22.12 17.34 15.82
C GLY A 28 21.89 16.18 14.84
N ALA A 29 22.88 15.30 14.70
CA ALA A 29 22.78 14.12 13.83
C ALA A 29 21.70 13.13 14.30
N ILE A 30 21.55 12.90 15.60
CA ILE A 30 20.48 12.03 16.13
C ILE A 30 19.11 12.66 15.87
N SER A 31 18.97 13.97 16.11
CA SER A 31 17.70 14.68 15.94
C SER A 31 17.20 14.64 14.50
N THR A 32 18.09 14.80 13.51
CA THR A 32 17.71 14.67 12.10
C THR A 32 17.24 13.25 11.77
N GLY A 33 17.92 12.23 12.29
CA GLY A 33 17.50 10.82 12.16
C GLY A 33 16.09 10.58 12.72
N VAL A 34 15.78 11.11 13.90
CA VAL A 34 14.45 11.00 14.51
C VAL A 34 13.37 11.67 13.65
N VAL A 35 13.62 12.88 13.15
CA VAL A 35 12.65 13.59 12.29
C VAL A 35 12.38 12.82 11.00
N VAL A 36 13.43 12.24 10.39
CA VAL A 36 13.28 11.40 9.19
C VAL A 36 12.48 10.14 9.50
N ALA A 37 12.78 9.46 10.61
CA ALA A 37 12.05 8.27 11.04
C ALA A 37 10.56 8.54 11.28
N MET A 38 10.22 9.64 11.97
CA MET A 38 8.83 10.03 12.22
C MET A 38 8.06 10.32 10.91
N ARG A 39 8.70 11.01 9.96
CA ARG A 39 8.09 11.28 8.64
C ARG A 39 7.88 10.00 7.83
N SER A 40 8.83 9.06 7.91
CA SER A 40 8.74 7.76 7.25
C SER A 40 7.62 6.90 7.83
N ASP A 41 7.48 6.87 9.16
CA ASP A 41 6.41 6.13 9.83
C ASP A 41 5.02 6.68 9.43
N ALA A 42 4.84 8.00 9.45
CA ALA A 42 3.59 8.63 9.04
C ALA A 42 3.17 8.25 7.60
N ARG A 43 4.11 8.28 6.64
CA ARG A 43 3.87 7.85 5.26
C ARG A 43 3.50 6.37 5.17
N THR A 44 4.17 5.53 5.96
CA THR A 44 3.91 4.09 6.01
C THR A 44 2.49 3.80 6.52
N GLN A 45 2.03 4.53 7.54
CA GLN A 45 0.67 4.39 8.07
C GLN A 45 -0.40 4.76 7.03
N VAL A 46 -0.19 5.84 6.28
CA VAL A 46 -1.09 6.27 5.20
C VAL A 46 -1.20 5.19 4.12
N ASN A 47 -0.05 4.69 3.64
CA ASN A 47 -0.01 3.65 2.61
C ASN A 47 -0.65 2.34 3.09
N ARG A 48 -0.39 1.91 4.32
CA ARG A 48 -1.05 0.74 4.92
C ARG A 48 -2.56 0.88 4.96
N THR A 49 -3.05 2.07 5.29
CA THR A 49 -4.49 2.34 5.32
C THR A 49 -5.09 2.31 3.91
N ALA A 50 -4.45 2.94 2.93
CA ALA A 50 -4.88 2.91 1.53
C ALA A 50 -4.91 1.47 0.98
N LEU A 51 -3.89 0.67 1.31
CA LEU A 51 -3.83 -0.74 0.93
C LEU A 51 -4.97 -1.54 1.56
N ARG A 52 -5.26 -1.36 2.85
CA ARG A 52 -6.38 -2.04 3.52
C ARG A 52 -7.72 -1.67 2.89
N VAL A 53 -7.91 -0.41 2.51
CA VAL A 53 -9.12 0.03 1.78
C VAL A 53 -9.21 -0.68 0.42
N ALA A 54 -8.10 -0.74 -0.32
CA ALA A 54 -8.05 -1.43 -1.61
C ALA A 54 -8.38 -2.92 -1.46
N GLN A 55 -7.79 -3.59 -0.46
CA GLN A 55 -8.04 -5.01 -0.15
C GLN A 55 -9.50 -5.25 0.19
N SER A 56 -10.07 -4.46 1.11
CA SER A 56 -11.47 -4.60 1.50
C SER A 56 -12.43 -4.46 0.31
N ARG A 57 -12.19 -3.50 -0.59
CA ARG A 57 -12.98 -3.33 -1.82
C ARG A 57 -12.81 -4.50 -2.78
N LEU A 58 -11.57 -4.91 -2.99
CA LEU A 58 -11.26 -6.03 -3.87
C LEU A 58 -11.88 -7.33 -3.35
N GLU A 59 -11.86 -7.59 -2.04
CA GLU A 59 -12.48 -8.75 -1.41
C GLU A 59 -14.00 -8.71 -1.52
N ALA A 60 -14.63 -7.56 -1.27
CA ALA A 60 -16.09 -7.39 -1.37
C ALA A 60 -16.64 -7.64 -2.79
N ALA A 61 -15.86 -7.32 -3.83
CA ALA A 61 -16.24 -7.55 -5.22
C ALA A 61 -16.50 -9.05 -5.48
N GLY A 62 -17.72 -9.45 -5.81
CA GLY A 62 -18.09 -10.83 -6.07
C GLY A 62 -18.44 -11.69 -4.85
N ILE A 63 -18.35 -11.14 -3.64
CA ILE A 63 -18.88 -11.77 -2.42
C ILE A 63 -20.14 -11.02 -1.99
N SER A 64 -19.98 -9.74 -1.63
CA SER A 64 -21.07 -8.88 -1.19
C SER A 64 -21.63 -8.02 -2.33
N GLU A 65 -20.81 -7.72 -3.33
CA GLU A 65 -21.19 -6.94 -4.49
C GLU A 65 -21.23 -7.81 -5.75
N ALA A 66 -22.29 -7.75 -6.56
CA ALA A 66 -22.32 -8.47 -7.83
C ALA A 66 -21.20 -7.96 -8.77
N LEU A 67 -20.48 -8.90 -9.40
CA LEU A 67 -19.53 -8.60 -10.47
C LEU A 67 -20.29 -8.17 -11.71
N VAL A 68 -20.40 -6.86 -11.89
CA VAL A 68 -20.97 -6.24 -13.08
C VAL A 68 -19.88 -5.39 -13.68
N ALA A 69 -19.66 -5.53 -14.99
CA ALA A 69 -18.69 -4.71 -15.71
C ALA A 69 -19.02 -3.22 -15.55
N GLY A 70 -17.98 -2.41 -15.36
CA GLY A 70 -18.12 -0.97 -15.18
C GLY A 70 -17.15 -0.40 -14.15
N THR A 71 -17.30 0.89 -13.88
CA THR A 71 -16.47 1.63 -12.93
C THR A 71 -17.32 2.10 -11.76
N ARG A 72 -16.78 1.95 -10.56
CA ARG A 72 -17.36 2.47 -9.32
C ARG A 72 -16.31 3.34 -8.64
N GLU A 73 -16.75 4.40 -8.01
CA GLU A 73 -15.86 5.30 -7.29
C GLU A 73 -16.51 5.79 -6.00
N GLY A 74 -15.68 6.29 -5.09
CA GLY A 74 -16.18 6.87 -3.86
C GLY A 74 -15.09 7.33 -2.93
N LEU A 75 -15.51 7.70 -1.73
CA LEU A 75 -14.64 8.21 -0.66
C LEU A 75 -14.77 7.30 0.57
N VAL A 76 -13.64 7.05 1.22
CA VAL A 76 -13.57 6.39 2.52
C VAL A 76 -12.96 7.35 3.53
N ALA A 77 -13.63 7.47 4.69
CA ALA A 77 -13.25 8.39 5.77
C ALA A 77 -13.01 9.84 5.28
N ASN A 78 -13.76 10.25 4.25
CA ASN A 78 -13.70 11.57 3.60
C ASN A 78 -12.31 11.99 3.07
N LYS A 79 -11.38 11.05 2.90
CA LYS A 79 -9.97 11.36 2.59
C LYS A 79 -9.30 10.39 1.62
N PHE A 80 -9.73 9.14 1.59
CA PHE A 80 -9.24 8.15 0.63
C PHE A 80 -10.22 8.06 -0.54
N ARG A 81 -9.80 8.50 -1.73
CA ARG A 81 -10.59 8.35 -2.95
C ARG A 81 -10.31 6.99 -3.53
N TRP A 82 -11.33 6.20 -3.80
CA TRP A 82 -11.15 4.89 -4.40
C TRP A 82 -11.90 4.81 -5.72
N ARG A 83 -11.37 4.01 -6.65
CA ARG A 83 -11.97 3.69 -7.93
C ARG A 83 -11.76 2.21 -8.21
N GLN A 84 -12.86 1.50 -8.43
CA GLN A 84 -12.90 0.11 -8.82
C GLN A 84 -13.34 0.01 -10.28
N THR A 85 -12.58 -0.71 -11.09
CA THR A 85 -12.93 -1.02 -12.47
C THR A 85 -13.08 -2.53 -12.60
N VAL A 86 -14.24 -2.97 -13.09
CA VAL A 86 -14.54 -4.36 -13.36
C VAL A 86 -14.66 -4.53 -14.87
N THR A 87 -13.85 -5.42 -15.43
CA THR A 87 -13.85 -5.74 -16.86
C THR A 87 -14.25 -7.21 -17.01
N GLU A 88 -15.33 -7.48 -17.75
CA GLU A 88 -15.69 -8.86 -18.11
C GLU A 88 -14.67 -9.39 -19.13
N LEU A 89 -14.04 -10.51 -18.80
CA LEU A 89 -13.17 -11.25 -19.68
C LEU A 89 -14.00 -12.40 -20.27
N ARG A 90 -14.09 -12.46 -21.61
CA ARG A 90 -14.87 -13.48 -22.31
C ARG A 90 -14.37 -14.87 -21.92
N SER A 91 -15.29 -15.77 -21.57
CA SER A 91 -14.94 -17.14 -21.19
C SER A 91 -14.67 -17.98 -22.43
N VAL A 92 -13.64 -18.83 -22.37
CA VAL A 92 -13.23 -19.75 -23.44
C VAL A 92 -14.32 -20.79 -23.77
N GLY A 93 -15.37 -20.90 -22.95
CA GLY A 93 -16.54 -21.75 -23.22
C GLY A 93 -17.48 -21.23 -24.32
N ASP A 94 -17.58 -19.91 -24.52
CA ASP A 94 -18.52 -19.31 -25.47
C ASP A 94 -18.14 -19.58 -26.93
N THR A 95 -16.85 -19.84 -27.19
CA THR A 95 -16.33 -20.13 -28.53
C THR A 95 -16.73 -21.52 -29.03
N ARG A 96 -17.02 -22.48 -28.13
CA ARG A 96 -17.39 -23.85 -28.52
C ARG A 96 -18.85 -23.97 -28.96
N THR A 97 -19.73 -23.10 -28.47
CA THR A 97 -21.16 -23.10 -28.83
C THR A 97 -21.42 -22.61 -30.26
N GLN A 98 -20.45 -21.97 -30.91
CA GLN A 98 -20.57 -21.52 -32.31
C GLN A 98 -20.16 -22.58 -33.35
N GLN A 99 -19.48 -23.66 -32.96
CA GLN A 99 -19.09 -24.74 -33.86
C GLN A 99 -20.04 -25.93 -33.68
N GLY A 100 -21.07 -26.00 -34.53
CA GLY A 100 -22.21 -26.90 -34.43
C GLY A 100 -21.85 -28.36 -34.12
N GLY A 101 -22.40 -28.88 -33.03
CA GLY A 101 -22.31 -30.29 -32.67
C GLY A 101 -22.75 -30.60 -31.24
N ARG A 102 -24.03 -30.97 -31.09
CA ARG A 102 -24.70 -31.55 -29.90
C ARG A 102 -24.77 -30.63 -28.65
N PRO A 103 -25.93 -30.48 -27.99
CA PRO A 103 -26.01 -29.72 -26.75
C PRO A 103 -25.19 -30.45 -25.67
N ALA A 104 -24.02 -29.91 -25.36
CA ALA A 104 -23.30 -30.27 -24.14
C ALA A 104 -24.19 -29.91 -22.93
N PRO A 105 -24.18 -30.70 -21.85
CA PRO A 105 -24.90 -30.34 -20.64
C PRO A 105 -24.49 -28.92 -20.22
N ALA A 106 -25.48 -28.12 -19.81
CA ALA A 106 -25.31 -26.74 -19.35
C ALA A 106 -24.46 -26.70 -18.08
N ASN A 107 -23.17 -26.98 -18.21
CA ASN A 107 -22.18 -26.70 -17.20
C ASN A 107 -22.15 -25.17 -17.11
N GLY A 108 -22.68 -24.63 -16.02
CA GLY A 108 -22.90 -23.20 -15.81
C GLY A 108 -21.71 -22.41 -16.34
N ALA A 109 -21.97 -21.53 -17.31
CA ALA A 109 -20.92 -20.78 -17.97
C ALA A 109 -20.16 -19.99 -16.91
N LEU A 110 -18.92 -20.41 -16.60
CA LEU A 110 -18.05 -19.65 -15.73
C LEU A 110 -17.72 -18.34 -16.45
N ARG A 111 -18.20 -17.23 -15.91
CA ARG A 111 -17.84 -15.88 -16.37
C ARG A 111 -16.60 -15.43 -15.61
N SER A 112 -15.63 -14.86 -16.32
CA SER A 112 -14.42 -14.32 -15.73
C SER A 112 -14.43 -12.81 -15.74
N PHE A 113 -13.97 -12.19 -14.66
CA PHE A 113 -13.91 -10.73 -14.51
C PHE A 113 -12.54 -10.33 -13.98
N TRP A 114 -11.95 -9.31 -14.60
CA TRP A 114 -10.78 -8.63 -14.08
C TRP A 114 -11.24 -7.45 -13.22
N VAL A 115 -10.93 -7.49 -11.92
CA VAL A 115 -11.27 -6.43 -10.98
C VAL A 115 -10.00 -5.68 -10.61
N GLU A 116 -10.00 -4.38 -10.79
CA GLU A 116 -8.92 -3.48 -10.42
C GLU A 116 -9.44 -2.44 -9.44
N VAL A 117 -8.71 -2.21 -8.35
CA VAL A 117 -9.04 -1.21 -7.32
C VAL A 117 -7.84 -0.29 -7.14
N ALA A 118 -8.03 1.00 -7.38
CA ALA A 118 -7.07 2.05 -7.09
C ALA A 118 -7.58 2.91 -5.94
N VAL A 119 -6.71 3.22 -4.98
CA VAL A 119 -6.98 4.10 -3.84
C VAL A 119 -5.95 5.21 -3.82
N GLU A 120 -6.40 6.45 -3.92
CA GLU A 120 -5.61 7.66 -3.79
C GLU A 120 -5.72 8.18 -2.36
N ALA A 121 -4.56 8.35 -1.72
CA ALA A 121 -4.41 8.86 -0.39
C ALA A 121 -4.34 10.41 -0.38
N PRO A 122 -4.53 11.06 0.79
CA PRO A 122 -4.53 12.52 0.88
C PRO A 122 -3.19 13.18 0.52
N ASP A 123 -2.10 12.43 0.58
CA ASP A 123 -0.76 12.87 0.21
C ASP A 123 -0.49 12.73 -1.31
N GLY A 124 -1.51 12.35 -2.10
CA GLY A 124 -1.44 12.13 -3.54
C GLY A 124 -0.89 10.76 -3.93
N THR A 125 -0.50 9.91 -2.98
CA THR A 125 0.01 8.58 -3.27
C THR A 125 -1.14 7.66 -3.68
N ALA A 126 -0.97 6.87 -4.74
CA ALA A 126 -1.97 5.90 -5.18
C ALA A 126 -1.50 4.46 -4.95
N THR A 127 -2.34 3.66 -4.29
CA THR A 127 -2.16 2.21 -4.13
C THR A 127 -3.13 1.49 -5.04
N ARG A 128 -2.67 0.49 -5.80
CA ARG A 128 -3.50 -0.26 -6.75
C ARG A 128 -3.39 -1.74 -6.51
N LEU A 129 -4.52 -2.44 -6.55
CA LEU A 129 -4.61 -3.90 -6.50
C LEU A 129 -5.46 -4.38 -7.66
N ALA A 130 -5.19 -5.59 -8.13
CA ALA A 130 -6.02 -6.24 -9.13
C ALA A 130 -6.13 -7.74 -8.84
N ALA A 131 -7.26 -8.33 -9.20
CA ALA A 131 -7.47 -9.77 -9.15
C ALA A 131 -8.39 -10.24 -10.28
N LEU A 132 -8.13 -11.46 -10.76
CA LEU A 132 -9.06 -12.21 -11.58
C LEU A 132 -10.10 -12.88 -10.67
N LYS A 133 -11.37 -12.63 -10.92
CA LYS A 133 -12.50 -13.24 -10.23
C LYS A 133 -13.33 -14.05 -11.20
N LEU A 134 -13.82 -15.21 -10.75
CA LEU A 134 -14.68 -16.09 -11.51
C LEU A 134 -16.06 -16.10 -10.83
N SER A 135 -17.13 -16.01 -11.61
CA SER A 135 -18.49 -16.24 -11.12
C SER A 135 -19.12 -17.37 -11.91
N ALA A 136 -19.63 -18.38 -11.19
CA ALA A 136 -20.50 -19.39 -11.77
C ALA A 136 -21.94 -18.88 -11.74
N GLU A 137 -22.62 -18.89 -12.89
CA GLU A 137 -24.03 -18.56 -12.97
C GLU A 137 -24.83 -19.65 -12.22
N ALA A 138 -25.32 -19.34 -11.01
CA ALA A 138 -26.15 -20.26 -10.24
C ALA A 138 -27.55 -20.27 -10.87
N LYS A 139 -27.92 -21.42 -11.45
CA LYS A 139 -29.25 -21.67 -12.01
C LYS A 139 -30.28 -21.58 -10.89
N GLN A 140 -31.15 -20.56 -10.93
CA GLN A 140 -32.34 -20.47 -10.07
C GLN A 140 -33.39 -21.51 -10.46
#